data_AF-A0A0A2V574-F1
#
_entry.id   AF-A0A0A2V574-F1
#
_cell.length_a   1.000
_cell.length_b   1.000
_cell.length_c   1.000
_cell.angle_alpha   90.00
_cell.angle_beta   90.00
_cell.angle_gamma   90.00
#
_symmetry.space_group_name_H-M   'P 1'
#
loop_
_entity.id
_entity.type
_entity.pdbx_description
1 polymer ?
#
loop_
_entity_poly.entity_id
_entity_poly.type
_entity_poly.pdbx_seq_one_letter_code
_entity_poly.pdbx_strand_id
1 'polypeptide(L)'
;MKKRIKPERLTLKPKQSLVLGGGLVRITPADADKFIILAAPFVPIQPHVTSTEKAILMQAEQRDVPNVPRIAKEGIAESIQSAGVFEIKGDVTKTYGKPTSLSLDRKRKKLLNTLPYRVLSTDILIEGCGWVELIAQVRKKDLEAGFMPKVEVFTPTGKFVGNRMPMCAYSFLLEKQQRSAKRRAKRPMRIMKRAKRSAKRSGN
;
A
#
# COMPACT_ATOMS: atom_id res chain seq x y z
N MET A 1 1.07 -19.77 7.32
CA MET A 1 0.18 -19.26 6.24
C MET A 1 -0.11 -20.36 5.22
N LYS A 2 -1.37 -20.70 4.95
CA LYS A 2 -1.73 -21.70 3.90
C LYS A 2 -2.05 -21.08 2.53
N LYS A 3 -2.34 -19.78 2.45
CA LYS A 3 -2.70 -19.07 1.21
C LYS A 3 -1.89 -17.78 1.06
N ARG A 4 -1.60 -17.40 -0.19
CA ARG A 4 -0.93 -16.14 -0.54
C ARG A 4 -1.82 -14.94 -0.22
N ILE A 5 -1.30 -13.98 0.54
CA ILE A 5 -1.99 -12.71 0.82
C ILE A 5 -2.07 -11.87 -0.44
N LYS A 6 -3.23 -11.26 -0.67
CA LYS A 6 -3.44 -10.20 -1.66
C LYS A 6 -3.76 -8.91 -0.91
N PRO A 7 -2.79 -8.03 -0.66
CA PRO A 7 -3.08 -6.76 0.00
C PRO A 7 -4.03 -5.91 -0.83
N GLU A 8 -4.89 -5.17 -0.13
CA GLU A 8 -5.51 -3.96 -0.64
C GLU A 8 -4.54 -2.79 -0.41
N ARG A 9 -4.43 -1.90 -1.41
CA ARG A 9 -3.64 -0.68 -1.25
C ARG A 9 -4.49 0.40 -0.63
N LEU A 10 -4.06 0.85 0.55
CA LEU A 10 -4.73 1.85 1.37
C LEU A 10 -4.08 3.23 1.13
N THR A 11 -4.88 4.28 1.22
CA THR A 11 -4.42 5.66 1.10
C THR A 11 -4.44 6.31 2.47
N LEU A 12 -3.26 6.68 2.97
CA LEU A 12 -3.09 7.49 4.17
C LEU A 12 -3.04 8.94 3.73
N LYS A 13 -4.11 9.68 4.04
CA LYS A 13 -4.16 11.14 3.86
C LYS A 13 -3.31 11.83 4.94
N PRO A 14 -3.05 13.13 4.80
CA PRO A 14 -2.48 13.92 5.89
C PRO A 14 -3.20 13.68 7.22
N LYS A 15 -2.42 13.63 8.32
CA LYS A 15 -2.89 13.35 9.68
C LYS A 15 -3.59 12.00 9.86
N GLN A 16 -3.33 11.02 8.98
CA GLN A 16 -3.78 9.64 9.15
C GLN A 16 -2.62 8.68 9.40
N SER A 17 -2.93 7.61 10.11
CA SER A 17 -2.01 6.53 10.42
C SER A 17 -2.58 5.19 9.97
N LEU A 18 -1.68 4.26 9.64
CA LEU A 18 -2.01 2.85 9.44
C LEU A 18 -1.86 2.11 10.77
N VAL A 19 -2.92 1.46 11.21
CA VAL A 19 -2.95 0.59 12.37
C VAL A 19 -3.05 -0.86 11.90
N LEU A 20 -2.22 -1.73 12.45
CA LEU A 20 -2.27 -3.17 12.23
C LEU A 20 -2.59 -3.85 13.56
N GLY A 21 -3.58 -4.76 13.55
CA GLY A 21 -3.86 -5.65 14.68
C GLY A 21 -4.47 -4.94 15.89
N GLY A 22 -5.30 -3.93 15.65
CA GLY A 22 -6.01 -3.20 16.71
C GLY A 22 -5.13 -2.34 17.62
N GLY A 23 -3.94 -1.94 17.16
CA GLY A 23 -3.01 -1.07 17.90
C GLY A 23 -1.61 -1.64 18.08
N LEU A 24 -1.38 -2.92 17.75
CA LEU A 24 -0.08 -3.58 17.93
C LEU A 24 1.05 -2.87 17.16
N VAL A 25 0.79 -2.53 15.89
CA VAL A 25 1.72 -1.73 15.08
C VAL A 25 0.99 -0.51 14.55
N ARG A 26 1.59 0.67 14.71
CA ARG A 26 1.11 1.92 14.11
C ARG A 26 2.21 2.51 13.25
N ILE A 27 1.89 2.82 12.00
CA ILE A 27 2.77 3.53 11.06
C ILE A 27 2.15 4.92 10.81
N THR A 28 2.90 5.96 11.13
CA THR A 28 2.47 7.35 11.05
C THR A 28 3.44 8.16 10.18
N PRO A 29 2.98 8.92 9.18
CA PRO A 29 3.83 9.88 8.48
C PRO A 29 4.41 10.90 9.47
N ALA A 30 5.73 11.06 9.51
CA ALA A 30 6.40 11.97 10.44
C ALA A 30 6.05 13.44 10.14
N ASP A 31 6.11 13.84 8.86
CA ASP A 31 5.58 15.13 8.39
C ASP A 31 4.12 14.97 7.94
N ALA A 32 3.22 14.79 8.91
CA ALA A 32 1.82 14.41 8.69
C ALA A 32 1.04 15.31 7.72
N ASP A 33 1.48 16.53 7.44
CA ASP A 33 0.74 17.53 6.65
C ASP A 33 1.18 17.65 5.18
N LYS A 34 2.31 17.03 4.79
CA LYS A 34 2.97 17.36 3.52
C LYS A 34 2.67 16.40 2.37
N PHE A 35 2.32 15.14 2.66
CA PHE A 35 2.22 14.12 1.62
C PHE A 35 1.19 13.03 1.91
N ILE A 36 0.77 12.37 0.84
CA ILE A 36 -0.10 11.19 0.87
C ILE A 36 0.78 9.96 0.75
N ILE A 37 0.53 8.94 1.57
CA ILE A 37 1.19 7.64 1.48
C ILE A 37 0.19 6.61 0.95
N LEU A 38 0.62 5.81 -0.02
CA LEU A 38 -0.05 4.57 -0.36
C LEU A 38 0.64 3.43 0.37
N ALA A 39 -0.12 2.64 1.14
CA ALA A 39 0.38 1.50 1.88
C ALA A 39 -0.21 0.20 1.33
N ALA A 40 0.63 -0.79 1.03
CA ALA A 40 0.20 -2.14 0.67
C ALA A 40 0.72 -3.14 1.74
N PRO A 41 -0.13 -3.53 2.71
CA PRO A 41 0.29 -4.40 3.83
C PRO A 41 0.36 -5.88 3.42
N PHE A 42 1.57 -6.40 3.17
CA PHE A 42 1.83 -7.83 2.95
C PHE A 42 2.01 -8.56 4.29
N VAL A 43 0.99 -8.46 5.16
CA VAL A 43 0.97 -9.05 6.50
C VAL A 43 -0.33 -9.81 6.76
N PRO A 44 -0.33 -10.88 7.58
CA PRO A 44 -1.54 -11.64 7.95
C PRO A 44 -2.32 -10.95 9.07
N ILE A 45 -2.23 -9.63 9.17
CA ILE A 45 -2.84 -8.80 10.21
C ILE A 45 -3.76 -7.80 9.51
N GLN A 46 -4.99 -7.65 10.00
CA GLN A 46 -5.95 -6.73 9.38
C GLN A 46 -5.45 -5.28 9.48
N PRO A 47 -5.32 -4.58 8.34
CA PRO A 47 -4.96 -3.17 8.34
C PRO A 47 -6.19 -2.27 8.53
N HIS A 48 -5.98 -1.13 9.18
CA HIS A 48 -6.98 -0.09 9.35
C HIS A 48 -6.35 1.29 9.22
N VAL A 49 -6.91 2.16 8.37
CA VAL A 49 -6.48 3.56 8.28
C VAL A 49 -7.44 4.45 9.04
N THR A 50 -6.91 5.31 9.90
CA THR A 50 -7.72 6.25 10.69
C THR A 50 -6.93 7.53 10.99
N SER A 51 -7.56 8.54 11.60
CA SER A 51 -6.84 9.75 12.02
C SER A 51 -5.73 9.40 13.02
N THR A 52 -4.62 10.12 13.01
CA THR A 52 -3.49 9.85 13.92
C THR A 52 -3.93 9.93 15.38
N GLU A 53 -4.77 10.90 15.73
CA GLU A 53 -5.38 11.01 17.06
C GLU A 53 -6.16 9.74 17.46
N LYS A 54 -7.08 9.28 16.59
CA LYS A 54 -7.82 8.04 16.84
C LYS A 54 -6.90 6.82 16.90
N ALA A 55 -5.86 6.77 16.07
CA ALA A 55 -4.89 5.69 16.06
C ALA A 55 -4.08 5.63 17.36
N ILE A 56 -3.72 6.79 17.93
CA ILE A 56 -3.07 6.89 19.24
C ILE A 56 -4.01 6.36 20.34
N LEU A 57 -5.27 6.79 20.35
CA LEU A 57 -6.26 6.29 21.33
C LEU A 57 -6.51 4.79 21.21
N MET A 58 -6.54 4.25 19.99
CA MET A 58 -6.67 2.80 19.76
C MET A 58 -5.47 2.03 20.30
N GLN A 59 -4.26 2.56 20.08
CA GLN A 59 -3.00 1.95 20.52
C GLN A 59 -2.80 2.05 22.04
N ALA A 60 -3.29 3.13 22.66
CA ALA A 60 -3.33 3.31 24.11
C ALA A 60 -4.46 2.52 24.80
N GLU A 61 -5.20 1.69 24.06
CA GLU A 61 -6.35 0.92 24.55
C GLU A 61 -7.51 1.77 25.10
N GLN A 62 -7.53 3.07 24.83
CA GLN A 62 -8.57 4.02 25.29
C GLN A 62 -9.78 4.10 24.35
N ARG A 63 -9.66 3.59 23.11
CA ARG A 63 -10.75 3.59 22.14
C ARG A 63 -10.84 2.27 21.39
N ASP A 64 -11.96 1.59 21.57
CA ASP A 64 -12.28 0.39 20.80
C ASP A 64 -12.87 0.73 19.43
N VAL A 65 -12.60 -0.13 18.44
CA VAL A 65 -13.15 -0.05 17.09
C VAL A 65 -13.69 -1.43 16.70
N PRO A 66 -15.02 -1.63 16.71
CA PRO A 66 -15.63 -2.97 16.58
C PRO A 66 -15.20 -3.77 15.34
N ASN A 67 -14.89 -3.09 14.24
CA ASN A 67 -14.52 -3.73 12.96
C ASN A 67 -13.01 -3.96 12.79
N VAL A 68 -12.20 -3.70 13.81
CA VAL A 68 -10.74 -3.86 13.79
C VAL A 68 -10.33 -4.79 14.92
N PRO A 69 -10.18 -6.10 14.67
CA PRO A 69 -9.86 -7.07 15.69
C PRO A 69 -8.50 -6.77 16.32
N ARG A 70 -8.47 -6.74 17.65
CA ARG A 70 -7.24 -6.63 18.44
C ARG A 70 -6.62 -8.01 18.58
N ILE A 71 -5.34 -8.12 18.21
CA ILE A 71 -4.57 -9.37 18.34
C ILE A 71 -3.64 -9.36 19.55
N ALA A 72 -3.44 -8.19 20.16
CA ALA A 72 -2.57 -8.01 21.30
C ALA A 72 -3.29 -8.35 22.60
N LYS A 73 -2.52 -8.75 23.62
CA LYS A 73 -3.02 -8.87 25.00
C LYS A 73 -3.36 -7.49 25.58
N GLU A 74 -4.26 -7.46 26.55
CA GLU A 74 -4.55 -6.25 27.33
C GLU A 74 -3.30 -5.76 28.09
N GLY A 75 -3.19 -4.45 28.28
CA GLY A 75 -2.04 -3.80 28.93
C GLY A 75 -0.81 -3.69 28.03
N ILE A 76 -0.91 -4.07 26.75
CA ILE A 76 0.22 -3.93 25.82
C ILE A 76 0.58 -2.46 25.58
N ALA A 77 -0.39 -1.54 25.76
CA ALA A 77 -0.25 -0.11 25.51
C ALA A 77 0.98 0.49 26.23
N GLU A 78 1.26 0.06 27.45
CA GLU A 78 2.38 0.56 28.28
C GLU A 78 3.75 0.21 27.68
N SER A 79 3.82 -0.89 26.92
CA SER A 79 5.06 -1.33 26.27
C SER A 79 5.29 -0.68 24.90
N ILE A 80 4.27 -0.05 24.31
CA ILE A 80 4.37 0.51 22.97
C ILE A 80 5.32 1.70 22.98
N GLN A 81 6.32 1.66 22.12
CA GLN A 81 7.28 2.74 21.92
C GLN A 81 7.61 2.90 20.43
N SER A 82 8.26 4.01 20.08
CA SER A 82 8.78 4.21 18.72
C SER A 82 9.86 3.18 18.43
N ALA A 83 9.69 2.43 17.35
CA ALA A 83 10.70 1.55 16.77
C ALA A 83 11.67 2.29 15.84
N GLY A 84 11.46 3.59 15.65
CA GLY A 84 12.31 4.46 14.85
C GLY A 84 11.57 5.13 13.71
N VAL A 85 12.30 6.07 13.09
CA VAL A 85 11.86 6.87 11.96
C VAL A 85 12.57 6.36 10.70
N PHE A 86 11.79 5.99 9.69
CA PHE A 86 12.27 5.38 8.46
C PHE A 86 12.01 6.30 7.26
N GLU A 87 13.03 6.50 6.44
CA GLU A 87 12.94 7.25 5.20
C GLU A 87 12.31 6.43 4.07
N ILE A 88 11.42 7.07 3.31
CA ILE A 88 10.86 6.54 2.07
C ILE A 88 11.74 7.04 0.91
N LYS A 89 12.81 6.28 0.60
CA LYS A 89 13.91 6.77 -0.25
C LYS A 89 14.11 6.06 -1.59
N GLY A 90 13.56 4.87 -1.78
CA GLY A 90 13.77 4.10 -3.01
C GLY A 90 13.00 4.70 -4.19
N ASP A 91 13.69 5.23 -5.21
CA ASP A 91 13.02 5.75 -6.42
C ASP A 91 12.43 4.62 -7.26
N VAL A 92 11.11 4.56 -7.26
CA VAL A 92 10.28 3.58 -7.99
C VAL A 92 9.43 4.26 -9.06
N THR A 93 9.82 5.47 -9.52
CA THR A 93 9.13 6.23 -10.58
C THR A 93 8.99 5.42 -11.86
N LYS A 94 9.98 4.59 -12.19
CA LYS A 94 9.91 3.70 -13.37
C LYS A 94 8.89 2.58 -13.23
N THR A 95 8.59 2.17 -12.01
CA THR A 95 7.64 1.10 -11.72
C THR A 95 6.22 1.63 -11.61
N TYR A 96 6.02 2.74 -10.90
CA TYR A 96 4.70 3.30 -10.59
C TYR A 96 4.31 4.53 -11.41
N GLY A 97 5.27 5.22 -12.03
CA GLY A 97 5.01 6.35 -12.93
C GLY A 97 4.60 5.94 -14.35
N LYS A 98 4.55 4.64 -14.67
CA LYS A 98 4.09 4.14 -15.97
C LYS A 98 2.56 3.95 -15.96
N PRO A 99 1.81 4.44 -16.97
CA PRO A 99 0.37 4.20 -17.07
C PRO A 99 0.02 2.74 -17.39
N THR A 100 1.00 1.92 -17.77
CA THR A 100 0.76 0.55 -18.24
C THR A 100 1.92 -0.38 -17.85
N SER A 101 1.62 -1.65 -17.64
CA SER A 101 2.57 -2.74 -17.39
C SER A 101 3.61 -3.02 -18.50
N LEU A 102 3.63 -2.24 -19.58
CA LEU A 102 4.54 -2.46 -20.70
C LEU A 102 5.99 -2.11 -20.32
N SER A 103 6.94 -2.81 -20.95
CA SER A 103 8.36 -2.43 -20.90
C SER A 103 8.54 -1.00 -21.44
N LEU A 104 9.44 -0.25 -20.83
CA LEU A 104 9.74 1.12 -21.23
C LEU A 104 10.79 1.11 -22.33
N ASP A 105 10.41 1.58 -23.53
CA ASP A 105 11.36 2.03 -24.54
C ASP A 105 12.26 3.16 -23.97
N ARG A 106 13.46 3.32 -24.52
CA ARG A 106 14.42 4.39 -24.25
C ARG A 106 13.78 5.78 -24.27
N LYS A 107 12.87 6.09 -25.21
CA LYS A 107 12.18 7.39 -25.24
C LYS A 107 11.33 7.61 -23.97
N ARG A 108 10.56 6.58 -23.56
CA ARG A 108 9.75 6.63 -22.34
C ARG A 108 10.61 6.69 -21.08
N LYS A 109 11.72 5.96 -21.01
CA LYS A 109 12.68 6.05 -19.89
C LYS A 109 13.22 7.47 -19.73
N LYS A 110 13.59 8.13 -20.83
CA LYS A 110 14.02 9.53 -20.81
C LYS A 110 12.91 10.46 -20.31
N LEU A 111 11.68 10.29 -20.80
CA LEU A 111 10.53 11.08 -20.35
C LEU A 111 10.25 10.95 -18.84
N LEU A 112 10.40 9.74 -18.27
CA LEU A 112 10.21 9.56 -16.83
C LEU A 112 11.23 10.34 -15.99
N ASN A 113 12.45 10.53 -16.50
CA ASN A 113 13.46 11.34 -15.82
C ASN A 113 13.12 12.85 -15.83
N THR A 114 12.31 13.32 -16.80
CA THR A 114 11.89 14.72 -16.91
C THR A 114 10.62 15.04 -16.12
N LEU A 115 9.99 14.05 -15.47
CA LEU A 115 8.79 14.29 -14.66
C LEU A 115 9.08 15.28 -13.52
N PRO A 116 8.14 16.20 -13.21
CA PRO A 116 8.29 17.18 -12.12
C PRO A 116 8.09 16.56 -10.73
N TYR A 117 7.97 15.24 -10.65
CA TYR A 117 7.82 14.47 -9.41
C TYR A 117 8.64 13.18 -9.48
N ARG A 118 8.81 12.57 -8.31
CA ARG A 118 9.33 11.23 -8.10
C ARG A 118 8.35 10.43 -7.27
N VAL A 119 8.28 9.14 -7.55
CA VAL A 119 7.56 8.18 -6.71
C VAL A 119 8.62 7.43 -5.91
N LEU A 120 8.64 7.66 -4.61
CA LEU A 120 9.56 7.03 -3.68
C LEU A 120 8.85 5.90 -2.93
N SER A 121 9.60 4.87 -2.53
CA SER A 121 9.07 3.74 -1.80
C SER A 121 10.12 3.12 -0.88
N THR A 122 9.64 2.52 0.20
CA THR A 122 10.42 1.73 1.15
C THR A 122 9.51 0.62 1.67
N ASP A 123 10.05 -0.58 1.87
CA ASP A 123 9.33 -1.64 2.59
C ASP A 123 9.66 -1.55 4.07
N ILE A 124 8.64 -1.46 4.92
CA ILE A 124 8.77 -1.59 6.38
C ILE A 124 8.58 -3.06 6.74
N LEU A 125 9.63 -3.69 7.26
CA LEU A 125 9.66 -5.08 7.66
C LEU A 125 9.11 -5.21 9.09
N ILE A 126 8.17 -6.12 9.30
CA ILE A 126 7.60 -6.45 10.60
C ILE A 126 7.93 -7.92 10.86
N GLU A 127 8.73 -8.18 11.89
CA GLU A 127 9.23 -9.53 12.19
C GLU A 127 8.08 -10.53 12.39
N GLY A 128 8.26 -11.73 11.83
CA GLY A 128 7.26 -12.80 11.89
C GLY A 128 5.96 -12.53 11.11
N CYS A 129 5.73 -11.30 10.65
CA CYS A 129 4.45 -10.88 10.07
C CYS A 129 4.55 -10.53 8.57
N GLY A 130 5.72 -10.11 8.07
CA GLY A 130 5.90 -9.75 6.67
C GLY A 130 6.36 -8.30 6.53
N TRP A 131 5.76 -7.55 5.60
CA TRP A 131 6.15 -6.15 5.39
C TRP A 131 4.99 -5.29 4.91
N VAL A 132 5.12 -3.98 5.08
CA VAL A 132 4.24 -2.98 4.48
C VAL A 132 5.04 -2.22 3.43
N GLU A 133 4.62 -2.32 2.17
CA GLU A 133 5.20 -1.50 1.10
C GLU A 133 4.57 -0.10 1.19
N LEU A 134 5.40 0.90 1.43
CA LEU A 134 4.99 2.30 1.50
C LEU A 134 5.45 3.03 0.25
N ILE A 135 4.58 3.87 -0.30
CA ILE A 135 4.85 4.66 -1.51
C ILE A 135 4.41 6.10 -1.25
N ALA A 136 5.27 7.06 -1.57
CA ALA A 136 4.96 8.49 -1.54
C ALA A 136 5.33 9.14 -2.87
N GLN A 137 4.49 10.06 -3.35
CA GLN A 137 4.84 10.93 -4.48
C GLN A 137 5.36 12.26 -3.94
N VAL A 138 6.53 12.67 -4.39
CA VAL A 138 7.22 13.89 -3.95
C VAL A 138 7.55 14.73 -5.17
N ARG A 139 7.45 16.07 -5.08
CA ARG A 139 7.88 16.94 -6.19
C ARG A 139 9.40 16.86 -6.34
N LYS A 140 9.88 16.91 -7.58
CA LYS A 140 11.32 16.85 -7.87
C LYS A 140 12.07 17.99 -7.18
N LYS A 141 11.49 19.20 -7.18
CA LYS A 141 12.05 20.38 -6.51
C LYS A 141 12.17 20.21 -5.00
N ASP A 142 11.17 19.60 -4.34
CA ASP A 142 11.21 19.38 -2.90
C ASP A 142 12.34 18.38 -2.56
N LEU A 143 12.48 17.32 -3.35
CA LEU A 143 13.56 16.35 -3.20
C LEU A 143 14.95 16.99 -3.43
N GLU A 144 15.09 17.85 -4.44
CA GLU A 144 16.31 18.62 -4.70
C GLU A 144 16.61 19.62 -3.57
N ALA A 145 15.58 20.13 -2.90
CA ALA A 145 15.71 20.95 -1.69
C ALA A 145 15.98 20.13 -0.41
N GLY A 146 16.19 18.82 -0.52
CA GLY A 146 16.52 17.93 0.60
C GLY A 146 15.33 17.36 1.36
N PHE A 147 14.09 17.57 0.89
CA PHE A 147 12.93 16.94 1.52
C PHE A 147 12.91 15.43 1.23
N MET A 148 12.91 14.64 2.32
CA MET A 148 12.77 13.19 2.26
C MET A 148 11.56 12.77 3.11
N PRO A 149 10.52 12.16 2.52
CA PRO A 149 9.37 11.67 3.28
C PRO A 149 9.79 10.59 4.29
N LYS A 150 9.30 10.73 5.52
CA LYS A 150 9.61 9.82 6.64
C LYS A 150 8.34 9.29 7.29
N VAL A 151 8.43 8.08 7.82
CA VAL A 151 7.39 7.48 8.67
C VAL A 151 7.99 7.07 9.99
N GLU A 152 7.24 7.26 11.05
CA GLU A 152 7.55 6.70 12.36
C GLU A 152 6.70 5.46 12.60
N VAL A 153 7.32 4.41 13.13
CA VAL A 153 6.65 3.14 13.42
C VAL A 153 6.66 2.90 14.91
N PHE A 154 5.50 2.55 15.48
CA PHE A 154 5.33 2.27 16.90
C PHE A 154 4.94 0.81 17.08
N THR A 155 5.64 0.10 17.96
CA THR A 155 5.48 -1.34 18.22
C THR A 155 5.79 -1.68 19.67
N PRO A 156 5.48 -2.90 20.15
CA PRO A 156 5.86 -3.32 21.49
C PRO A 156 7.37 -3.20 21.69
N THR A 157 7.77 -2.52 22.76
CA THR A 157 9.16 -2.25 23.15
C THR A 157 9.99 -1.47 22.13
N GLY A 158 9.39 -0.93 21.07
CA GLY A 158 10.10 -0.24 20.00
C GLY A 158 11.06 -1.16 19.21
N LYS A 159 10.72 -2.45 19.06
CA LYS A 159 11.60 -3.46 18.45
C LYS A 159 10.90 -4.24 17.34
N PHE A 160 11.66 -5.13 16.69
CA PHE A 160 11.14 -6.08 15.68
C PHE A 160 10.62 -5.43 14.39
N VAL A 161 11.12 -4.22 14.11
CA VAL A 161 10.86 -3.48 12.87
C VAL A 161 12.17 -3.13 12.19
N GLY A 162 12.22 -3.27 10.88
CA GLY A 162 13.31 -2.78 10.05
C GLY A 162 12.80 -2.20 8.74
N ASN A 163 13.70 -1.80 7.85
CA ASN A 163 13.35 -1.40 6.50
C ASN A 163 14.28 -2.03 5.46
N ARG A 164 13.83 -2.07 4.22
CA ARG A 164 14.63 -2.47 3.07
C ARG A 164 14.26 -1.67 1.82
N MET A 165 15.06 -1.83 0.77
CA MET A 165 14.67 -1.35 -0.56
C MET A 165 13.35 -1.98 -1.01
N PRO A 166 12.47 -1.20 -1.67
CA PRO A 166 11.14 -1.66 -2.03
C PRO A 166 11.20 -2.78 -3.07
N MET A 167 10.45 -3.87 -2.84
CA MET A 167 10.30 -4.93 -3.83
C MET A 167 9.32 -4.56 -4.96
N CYS A 168 8.53 -3.50 -4.78
CA CYS A 168 7.41 -3.14 -5.65
C CYS A 168 6.45 -4.32 -5.90
N ALA A 169 6.21 -5.16 -4.88
CA ALA A 169 5.43 -6.38 -5.00
C ALA A 169 3.97 -6.07 -5.39
N TYR A 170 3.44 -4.92 -4.95
CA TYR A 170 2.07 -4.52 -5.31
C TYR A 170 1.90 -4.25 -6.80
N SER A 171 2.95 -3.78 -7.48
CA SER A 171 2.93 -3.54 -8.93
C SER A 171 2.52 -4.81 -9.70
N PHE A 172 3.10 -5.97 -9.37
CA PHE A 172 2.74 -7.25 -10.00
C PHE A 172 1.27 -7.65 -9.79
N LEU A 173 0.69 -7.32 -8.63
CA LEU A 173 -0.73 -7.56 -8.37
C LEU A 173 -1.60 -6.66 -9.25
N LEU A 174 -1.25 -5.38 -9.38
CA LEU A 174 -1.93 -4.43 -10.25
C LEU A 174 -1.84 -4.87 -11.72
N GLU A 175 -0.67 -5.28 -12.19
CA GLU A 175 -0.48 -5.78 -13.56
C GLU A 175 -1.34 -7.02 -13.83
N LYS A 176 -1.41 -7.95 -12.86
CA LYS A 176 -2.27 -9.14 -12.95
C LYS A 176 -3.76 -8.77 -13.01
N GLN A 177 -4.20 -7.83 -12.18
CA GLN A 177 -5.58 -7.32 -12.20
C GLN A 177 -5.92 -6.69 -13.55
N GLN A 178 -5.06 -5.80 -14.07
CA GLN A 178 -5.23 -5.16 -15.38
C GLN A 178 -5.27 -6.18 -16.52
N ARG A 179 -4.38 -7.18 -16.53
CA ARG A 179 -4.38 -8.25 -17.54
C ARG A 179 -5.67 -9.07 -17.47
N SER A 180 -6.16 -9.37 -16.28
CA SER A 180 -7.42 -10.10 -16.10
C SER A 180 -8.63 -9.29 -16.59
N ALA A 181 -8.67 -7.99 -16.32
CA ALA A 181 -9.71 -7.08 -16.80
C ALA A 181 -9.72 -6.98 -18.33
N LYS A 182 -8.56 -6.83 -18.96
CA LYS A 182 -8.42 -6.84 -20.43
C LYS A 182 -8.89 -8.15 -21.04
N ARG A 183 -8.57 -9.30 -20.43
CA ARG A 183 -9.05 -10.61 -20.89
C ARG A 183 -10.57 -10.75 -20.76
N ARG A 184 -11.17 -10.22 -19.70
CA ARG A 184 -12.64 -10.20 -19.52
C ARG A 184 -13.32 -9.34 -20.59
N ALA A 185 -12.79 -8.13 -20.86
CA ALA A 185 -13.30 -7.25 -21.91
C ALA A 185 -13.18 -7.86 -23.32
N LYS A 186 -12.15 -8.70 -23.56
CA LYS A 186 -11.94 -9.43 -24.82
C LYS A 186 -12.80 -10.68 -24.98
N ARG A 187 -13.47 -11.19 -23.94
CA ARG A 187 -14.35 -12.35 -24.12
C ARG A 187 -15.41 -11.93 -25.13
N PRO A 188 -15.59 -12.67 -26.24
CA PRO A 188 -16.60 -12.33 -27.22
C PRO A 188 -17.93 -12.26 -26.49
N MET A 189 -18.56 -11.09 -26.47
CA MET A 189 -19.97 -11.02 -26.14
C MET A 189 -20.63 -11.98 -27.12
N ARG A 190 -21.27 -13.03 -26.62
CA ARG A 190 -22.07 -13.93 -27.46
C ARG A 190 -23.05 -13.01 -28.16
N ILE A 191 -22.80 -12.69 -29.43
CA ILE A 191 -23.65 -11.77 -30.18
C ILE A 191 -25.06 -12.36 -30.09
N MET A 192 -25.95 -11.69 -29.36
CA MET A 192 -27.31 -12.18 -29.13
C MET A 192 -28.03 -12.45 -30.45
N LYS A 193 -27.65 -11.77 -31.54
CA LYS A 193 -28.17 -12.09 -32.89
C LYS A 193 -27.87 -13.54 -33.31
N ARG A 194 -26.69 -14.09 -33.01
CA ARG A 194 -26.35 -15.48 -33.39
C ARG A 194 -27.07 -16.49 -32.48
N ALA A 195 -27.21 -16.18 -31.19
CA ALA A 195 -27.98 -17.00 -30.24
C ALA A 195 -29.50 -17.00 -30.56
N LYS A 196 -30.07 -15.85 -30.93
CA LYS A 196 -31.47 -15.76 -31.40
C LYS A 196 -31.67 -16.48 -32.74
N ARG A 197 -30.72 -16.38 -33.67
CA ARG A 197 -30.76 -17.13 -34.94
C ARG A 197 -30.66 -18.64 -34.73
N SER A 198 -29.81 -19.12 -33.82
CA SER A 198 -29.72 -20.55 -33.50
C SER A 198 -30.98 -21.05 -32.80
N ALA A 199 -31.54 -20.28 -31.86
CA ALA A 199 -32.80 -20.63 -31.20
C ALA A 199 -33.99 -20.70 -32.17
N LYS A 200 -34.06 -19.81 -33.16
CA LYS A 200 -35.08 -19.86 -34.22
C LYS A 200 -34.91 -21.05 -35.17
N ARG A 201 -33.68 -21.57 -35.34
CA ARG A 201 -33.40 -22.75 -36.16
C ARG A 201 -33.66 -24.08 -35.43
N SER A 202 -33.63 -24.08 -34.10
CA SER A 202 -33.90 -25.28 -33.29
C SER A 202 -35.34 -25.37 -32.80
N GLY A 203 -36.21 -24.43 -33.18
CA GLY A 203 -37.65 -24.56 -32.98
C GLY A 203 -38.19 -25.57 -34.00
N ASN A 204 -38.24 -26.84 -33.57
CA ASN A 204 -39.33 -27.74 -33.93
C ASN A 204 -40.66 -27.12 -33.53
#